data_AF-A0A6G0Z7Y4-F1
#
_entry.id   AF-A0A6G0Z7Y4-F1
#
_cell.length_a   1.000
_cell.length_b   1.000
_cell.length_c   1.000
_cell.angle_alpha   90.00
_cell.angle_beta   90.00
_cell.angle_gamma   90.00
#
_symmetry.space_group_name_H-M   'P 1'
#
loop_
_entity.id
_entity.type
_entity.pdbx_description
1 polymer ?
#
loop_
_entity_poly.entity_id
_entity_poly.type
_entity_poly.pdbx_seq_one_letter_code
_entity_poly.pdbx_strand_id
1 'polypeptide(L)'
;MPKIDPSLINIDNYPCLPYPVENFVYEYGKEVFKVEDNELFCVLCDCKVRSQPKICVILHMTSEEHTQATKRHRQKKIEESDRNRERQQEIRTFHKELCEAFIAAEIPLSKLSHPTLRTFLEKYTKNPIPNQTKLKRLYEKSGGDMSRCDYFFDSN
;
A
#
# COMPACT_ATOMS: atom_id res chain seq x y z
N MET A 1 16.95 2.14 17.50
CA MET A 1 17.96 1.10 17.20
C MET A 1 19.05 1.20 18.26
N PRO A 2 19.39 0.11 18.97
CA PRO A 2 20.50 0.15 19.90
C PRO A 2 21.81 0.35 19.12
N LYS A 3 22.60 1.33 19.54
CA LYS A 3 23.95 1.56 19.01
C LYS A 3 24.85 0.50 19.61
N ILE A 4 25.23 -0.50 18.84
CA ILE A 4 26.25 -1.47 19.27
C ILE A 4 27.60 -0.81 19.01
N ASP A 5 28.38 -0.62 20.07
CA ASP A 5 29.73 -0.07 19.99
C ASP A 5 30.66 -1.07 19.26
N PRO A 6 31.25 -0.70 18.11
CA PRO A 6 32.14 -1.59 17.35
C PRO A 6 33.38 -2.06 18.12
N SER A 7 33.75 -1.38 19.21
CA SER A 7 34.96 -1.67 19.99
C SER A 7 34.82 -2.82 21.01
N LEU A 8 33.60 -3.35 21.20
CA LEU A 8 33.31 -4.43 22.17
C LEU A 8 33.30 -5.84 21.56
N ILE A 9 33.62 -5.99 20.27
CA ILE A 9 33.62 -7.30 19.61
C ILE A 9 35.03 -7.91 19.72
N ASN A 10 35.25 -8.77 20.72
CA ASN A 10 36.46 -9.58 20.85
C ASN A 10 36.39 -10.76 19.85
N ILE A 11 37.25 -10.73 18.82
CA ILE A 11 37.17 -11.59 17.63
C ILE A 11 37.87 -12.95 17.85
N ASP A 12 38.62 -13.13 18.94
CA ASP A 12 39.56 -14.25 19.05
C ASP A 12 39.00 -15.52 19.73
N ASN A 13 37.70 -15.56 20.08
CA ASN A 13 37.16 -16.69 20.85
C ASN A 13 35.75 -17.19 20.48
N TYR A 14 35.24 -16.88 19.28
CA TYR A 14 33.97 -17.47 18.82
C TYR A 14 34.22 -18.51 17.72
N PRO A 15 34.05 -19.82 17.99
CA PRO A 15 34.04 -20.81 16.92
C PRO A 15 32.91 -20.44 15.95
N CYS A 16 33.25 -20.25 14.68
CA CYS A 16 32.33 -19.88 13.61
C CYS A 16 31.38 -21.05 13.32
N LEU A 17 30.38 -21.23 14.17
CA LEU A 17 29.25 -22.12 13.88
C LEU A 17 28.48 -21.53 12.68
N PRO A 18 28.14 -22.34 11.67
CA PRO A 18 27.38 -21.86 10.52
C PRO A 18 26.03 -21.35 11.00
N TYR A 19 25.83 -20.03 10.90
CA TYR A 19 24.58 -19.35 11.22
C TYR A 19 23.67 -19.41 9.98
N PRO A 20 22.49 -20.06 10.05
CA PRO A 20 21.58 -20.23 8.92
C PRO A 20 21.13 -18.89 8.32
N VAL A 21 21.02 -18.82 7.01
CA VAL A 21 20.68 -17.58 6.28
C VAL A 21 19.25 -17.12 6.58
N GLU A 22 18.36 -18.06 6.89
CA GLU A 22 16.97 -17.85 7.24
C GLU A 22 16.83 -17.04 8.55
N ASN A 23 17.77 -17.20 9.48
CA ASN A 23 17.73 -16.49 10.74
C ASN A 23 17.95 -14.98 10.55
N PHE A 24 18.69 -14.56 9.53
CA PHE A 24 18.80 -13.12 9.19
C PHE A 24 17.46 -12.54 8.72
N VAL A 25 16.66 -13.31 8.00
CA VAL A 25 15.31 -12.88 7.59
C VAL A 25 14.39 -12.77 8.81
N TYR A 26 14.55 -13.65 9.79
CA TYR A 26 13.81 -13.58 11.06
C TYR A 26 14.24 -12.37 11.92
N GLU A 27 15.55 -12.13 12.07
CA GLU A 27 16.09 -11.05 12.90
C GLU A 27 15.80 -9.66 12.33
N TYR A 28 15.94 -9.47 11.02
CA TYR A 28 15.86 -8.16 10.37
C TYR A 28 14.58 -7.93 9.55
N GLY A 29 13.80 -8.99 9.33
CA GLY A 29 12.53 -8.94 8.60
C GLY A 29 12.65 -9.16 7.09
N LYS A 30 11.54 -9.65 6.51
CA LYS A 30 11.38 -9.94 5.07
C LYS A 30 11.43 -8.72 4.16
N GLU A 31 11.28 -7.53 4.73
CA GLU A 31 11.37 -6.26 4.03
C GLU A 31 12.80 -5.78 3.84
N VAL A 32 13.75 -6.35 4.59
CA VAL A 32 15.18 -6.02 4.52
C VAL A 32 15.95 -7.12 3.81
N PHE A 33 15.72 -8.39 4.18
CA PHE A 33 16.40 -9.54 3.58
C PHE A 33 15.42 -10.57 3.03
N LYS A 34 15.86 -11.22 1.95
CA LYS A 34 15.27 -12.44 1.39
C LYS A 34 16.37 -13.49 1.21
N VAL A 35 15.99 -14.76 1.19
CA VAL A 35 16.89 -15.86 0.87
C VAL A 35 16.49 -16.39 -0.50
N GLU A 36 17.43 -16.42 -1.44
CA GLU A 36 17.28 -16.99 -2.78
C GLU A 36 18.43 -17.96 -2.99
N ASP A 37 18.14 -19.21 -3.38
CA ASP A 37 19.15 -20.25 -3.64
C ASP A 37 20.19 -20.45 -2.51
N ASN A 38 19.74 -20.37 -1.25
CA ASN A 38 20.59 -20.45 -0.05
C ASN A 38 21.56 -19.27 0.12
N GLU A 39 21.31 -18.15 -0.56
CA GLU A 39 22.09 -16.91 -0.49
C GLU A 39 21.24 -15.77 0.10
N LEU A 40 21.87 -14.92 0.93
CA LEU A 40 21.21 -13.79 1.56
C LEU A 40 21.20 -12.59 0.60
N PHE A 41 20.04 -12.00 0.37
CA PHE A 41 19.87 -10.88 -0.54
C PHE A 41 19.18 -9.71 0.16
N CYS A 42 19.74 -8.51 0.05
CA CYS A 42 19.12 -7.31 0.58
C CYS A 42 18.08 -6.78 -0.42
N VAL A 43 16.82 -6.75 -0.01
CA VAL A 43 15.70 -6.24 -0.83
C VAL A 43 15.82 -4.74 -1.05
N LEU A 44 16.34 -4.00 -0.07
CA LEU A 44 16.45 -2.54 -0.13
C LEU A 44 17.58 -2.09 -1.05
N CYS A 45 18.70 -2.82 -1.04
CA CYS A 45 19.87 -2.49 -1.86
C CYS A 45 19.88 -3.23 -3.20
N ASP A 46 18.95 -4.17 -3.39
CA ASP A 46 18.89 -5.07 -4.54
C ASP A 46 20.23 -5.77 -4.83
N CYS A 47 20.89 -6.25 -3.77
CA CYS A 47 22.20 -6.87 -3.88
C CYS A 47 22.39 -8.09 -2.98
N LYS A 48 23.29 -8.98 -3.41
CA LYS A 48 23.70 -10.16 -2.66
C LYS A 48 24.61 -9.77 -1.50
N VAL A 49 24.30 -10.27 -0.30
CA VAL A 49 25.06 -10.02 0.92
C VAL A 49 25.70 -11.33 1.40
N ARG A 50 26.98 -11.27 1.78
CA ARG A 50 27.65 -12.43 2.38
C ARG A 50 27.07 -12.67 3.77
N SER A 51 26.49 -13.85 3.97
CA SER A 51 25.89 -14.29 5.24
C SER A 51 26.92 -14.73 6.29
N GLN A 52 28.11 -15.11 5.84
CA GLN A 52 29.22 -15.53 6.70
C GLN A 52 30.51 -14.78 6.34
N PRO A 53 31.24 -14.28 7.34
CA PRO A 53 30.88 -14.18 8.76
C PRO A 53 29.76 -13.14 9.03
N LYS A 54 29.04 -13.24 10.16
CA LYS A 54 27.93 -12.33 10.55
C LYS A 54 28.32 -10.84 10.49
N ILE A 55 29.60 -10.52 10.70
CA ILE A 55 30.12 -9.15 10.58
C ILE A 55 29.92 -8.54 9.18
N CYS A 56 29.92 -9.34 8.10
CA CYS A 56 29.64 -8.84 6.75
C CYS A 56 28.21 -8.29 6.63
N VAL A 57 27.23 -8.95 7.25
CA VAL A 57 25.84 -8.49 7.30
C VAL A 57 25.74 -7.21 8.13
N ILE A 58 26.43 -7.14 9.27
CA ILE A 58 26.44 -5.95 10.12
C ILE A 58 27.06 -4.76 9.37
N LEU A 59 28.21 -4.95 8.72
CA LEU A 59 28.87 -3.92 7.92
C LEU A 59 27.98 -3.41 6.80
N HIS A 60 27.30 -4.31 6.09
CA HIS A 60 26.30 -3.95 5.08
C HIS A 60 25.19 -3.09 5.69
N MET A 61 24.61 -3.48 6.83
CA MET A 61 23.53 -2.73 7.49
C MET A 61 23.98 -1.33 7.95
N THR A 62 25.24 -1.19 8.36
CA THR A 62 25.82 0.10 8.75
C THR A 62 26.32 0.93 7.57
N SER A 63 26.36 0.36 6.37
CA SER A 63 26.85 1.04 5.18
C SER A 63 26.00 2.25 4.84
N GLU A 64 26.65 3.28 4.32
CA GLU A 64 25.97 4.46 3.79
C GLU A 64 25.02 4.08 2.65
N GLU A 65 25.42 3.13 1.80
CA GLU A 65 24.60 2.64 0.68
C GLU A 65 23.26 2.09 1.19
N HIS A 66 23.30 1.23 2.22
CA HIS A 66 22.10 0.66 2.82
C HIS A 66 21.24 1.72 3.49
N THR A 67 21.87 2.66 4.19
CA THR A 67 21.16 3.76 4.85
C THR A 67 20.44 4.65 3.83
N GLN A 68 21.09 4.97 2.70
CA GLN A 68 20.49 5.73 1.61
C GLN A 68 19.36 4.94 0.92
N ALA A 69 19.59 3.65 0.63
CA ALA A 69 18.60 2.77 0.05
C ALA A 69 17.33 2.68 0.91
N THR A 70 17.49 2.52 2.22
CA THR A 70 16.38 2.53 3.19
C THR A 70 15.58 3.83 3.16
N LYS A 71 16.26 4.99 3.13
CA LYS A 71 15.61 6.30 3.02
C LYS A 71 14.81 6.42 1.71
N ARG A 72 15.39 5.99 0.58
CA ARG A 72 14.72 6.00 -0.73
C ARG A 72 13.45 5.12 -0.74
N HIS A 73 13.53 3.91 -0.21
CA HIS A 73 12.36 3.03 -0.10
C HIS A 73 11.27 3.60 0.79
N ARG A 74 11.63 4.20 1.93
CA ARG A 74 10.67 4.88 2.81
C ARG A 74 9.98 6.04 2.10
N GLN A 75 10.74 6.88 1.40
CA GLN A 75 10.20 8.01 0.66
C GLN A 75 9.25 7.56 -0.47
N LYS A 76 9.65 6.57 -1.27
CA LYS A 76 8.78 5.98 -2.29
C LYS A 76 7.46 5.45 -1.72
N LYS A 77 7.49 4.80 -0.56
CA LYS A 77 6.29 4.27 0.12
C LYS A 77 5.35 5.40 0.58
N ILE A 78 5.91 6.53 1.03
CA ILE A 78 5.14 7.72 1.40
C ILE A 78 4.49 8.32 0.15
N GLU A 79 5.27 8.55 -0.91
CA GLU A 79 4.76 9.11 -2.18
C GLU A 79 3.70 8.22 -2.84
N GLU A 80 3.84 6.90 -2.77
CA GLU A 80 2.83 5.96 -3.24
C GLU A 80 1.56 6.02 -2.38
N SER A 81 1.72 6.10 -1.05
CA SER A 81 0.59 6.29 -0.14
C SER A 81 -0.16 7.60 -0.44
N ASP A 82 0.55 8.69 -0.67
CA ASP A 82 -0.06 10.01 -0.95
C ASP A 82 -0.76 10.03 -2.31
N ARG A 83 -0.12 9.52 -3.37
CA ARG A 83 -0.77 9.36 -4.69
C ARG A 83 -2.02 8.47 -4.61
N ASN A 84 -1.96 7.40 -3.80
CA ASN A 84 -3.14 6.57 -3.59
C ASN A 84 -4.25 7.32 -2.84
N ARG A 85 -3.91 8.15 -1.83
CA ARG A 85 -4.90 8.98 -1.12
C ARG A 85 -5.58 9.99 -2.05
N GLU A 86 -4.81 10.68 -2.89
CA GLU A 86 -5.34 11.62 -3.90
C GLU A 86 -6.31 10.91 -4.85
N ARG A 87 -5.88 9.78 -5.43
CA ARG A 87 -6.74 8.95 -6.28
C ARG A 87 -8.02 8.50 -5.57
N GLN A 88 -7.93 8.08 -4.31
CA GLN A 88 -9.11 7.70 -3.54
C GLN A 88 -10.03 8.89 -3.27
N GLN A 89 -9.47 10.09 -3.09
CA GLN A 89 -10.25 11.31 -2.92
C GLN A 89 -10.98 11.67 -4.22
N GLU A 90 -10.32 11.62 -5.37
CA GLU A 90 -10.93 11.82 -6.69
C GLU A 90 -12.10 10.85 -6.94
N ILE A 91 -11.91 9.57 -6.65
CA ILE A 91 -12.96 8.55 -6.78
C ILE A 91 -14.16 8.88 -5.86
N ARG A 92 -13.91 9.32 -4.64
CA ARG A 92 -14.99 9.72 -3.70
C ARG A 92 -15.73 10.96 -4.21
N THR A 93 -15.02 11.96 -4.71
CA THR A 93 -15.60 13.16 -5.31
C THR A 93 -16.46 12.80 -6.52
N PHE A 94 -15.94 11.98 -7.44
CA PHE A 94 -16.68 11.50 -8.61
C PHE A 94 -17.99 10.80 -8.21
N HIS A 95 -17.97 9.89 -7.23
CA HIS A 95 -19.18 9.22 -6.77
C HIS A 95 -20.20 10.19 -6.15
N LYS A 96 -19.73 11.21 -5.43
CA LYS A 96 -20.59 12.22 -4.81
C LYS A 96 -21.27 13.08 -5.88
N GLU A 97 -20.51 13.61 -6.83
CA GLU A 97 -21.03 14.44 -7.93
C GLU A 97 -21.99 13.64 -8.83
N LEU A 98 -21.70 12.35 -9.06
CA LEU A 98 -22.62 11.46 -9.77
C LEU A 98 -23.96 11.33 -9.03
N CYS A 99 -23.95 11.12 -7.71
CA CYS A 99 -25.18 11.08 -6.93
C CYS A 99 -25.95 12.39 -6.99
N GLU A 100 -25.27 13.53 -6.81
CA GLU A 100 -25.89 14.85 -6.84
C GLU A 100 -26.53 15.16 -8.20
N ALA A 101 -25.87 14.79 -9.30
CA ALA A 101 -26.43 14.95 -10.64
C ALA A 101 -27.72 14.16 -10.85
N PHE A 102 -27.78 12.92 -10.36
CA PHE A 102 -28.98 12.09 -10.44
C PHE A 102 -30.13 12.66 -9.59
N ILE A 103 -29.83 13.11 -8.37
CA ILE A 103 -30.82 13.75 -7.48
C ILE A 103 -31.34 15.05 -8.10
N ALA A 104 -30.45 15.88 -8.64
CA ALA A 104 -30.80 17.16 -9.26
C ALA A 104 -31.63 16.99 -10.54
N ALA A 105 -31.36 15.93 -11.30
CA ALA A 105 -32.11 15.58 -12.51
C ALA A 105 -33.41 14.80 -12.22
N GLU A 106 -33.71 14.54 -10.94
CA GLU A 106 -34.86 13.71 -10.55
C GLU A 106 -34.82 12.32 -11.23
N ILE A 107 -33.63 11.72 -11.32
CA ILE A 107 -33.41 10.37 -11.86
C ILE A 107 -33.16 9.38 -10.71
N PRO A 108 -33.99 8.33 -10.56
CA PRO A 108 -33.76 7.28 -9.59
C PRO A 108 -32.39 6.61 -9.74
N LEU A 109 -31.67 6.50 -8.62
CA LEU A 109 -30.37 5.81 -8.57
C LEU A 109 -30.52 4.30 -8.85
N SER A 110 -31.74 3.75 -8.76
CA SER A 110 -32.06 2.39 -9.20
C SER A 110 -31.73 2.14 -10.67
N LYS A 111 -31.83 3.17 -11.53
CA LYS A 111 -31.54 3.04 -12.97
C LYS A 111 -30.04 2.85 -13.25
N LEU A 112 -29.14 3.24 -12.34
CA LEU A 112 -27.70 2.95 -12.44
C LEU A 112 -27.38 1.45 -12.32
N SER A 113 -28.27 0.67 -11.71
CA SER A 113 -28.14 -0.79 -11.65
C SER A 113 -28.39 -1.46 -13.00
N HIS A 114 -28.95 -0.73 -13.98
CA HIS A 114 -29.19 -1.27 -15.32
C HIS A 114 -27.87 -1.48 -16.08
N PRO A 115 -27.55 -2.72 -16.52
CA PRO A 115 -26.24 -3.04 -17.11
C PRO A 115 -25.86 -2.16 -18.30
N THR A 116 -26.82 -1.86 -19.18
CA THR A 116 -26.56 -1.05 -20.40
C THR A 116 -26.15 0.38 -20.05
N LEU A 117 -26.85 1.01 -19.10
CA LEU A 117 -26.54 2.37 -18.67
C LEU A 117 -25.20 2.40 -17.95
N ARG A 118 -24.98 1.41 -17.08
CA ARG A 118 -23.73 1.27 -16.34
C ARG A 118 -22.53 1.11 -17.28
N THR A 119 -22.58 0.19 -18.23
CA THR A 119 -21.50 -0.02 -19.20
C THR A 119 -21.26 1.22 -20.06
N PHE A 120 -22.32 1.93 -20.45
CA PHE A 120 -22.20 3.21 -21.15
C PHE A 120 -21.42 4.24 -20.30
N LEU A 121 -21.81 4.44 -19.04
CA LEU A 121 -21.16 5.39 -18.14
C LEU A 121 -19.72 4.99 -17.85
N GLU A 122 -19.44 3.71 -17.57
CA GLU A 122 -18.09 3.20 -17.33
C GLU A 122 -17.18 3.45 -18.55
N LYS A 123 -17.71 3.26 -19.77
CA LYS A 123 -16.97 3.50 -21.02
C LYS A 123 -16.55 4.96 -21.19
N TYR A 124 -17.46 5.91 -20.95
CA TYR A 124 -17.19 7.32 -21.22
C TYR A 124 -16.56 8.07 -20.05
N THR A 125 -16.80 7.65 -18.81
CA THR A 125 -16.17 8.25 -17.61
C THR A 125 -14.82 7.65 -17.29
N LYS A 126 -14.49 6.46 -17.86
CA LYS A 126 -13.30 5.66 -17.53
C LYS A 126 -13.19 5.30 -16.04
N ASN A 127 -14.30 5.42 -15.31
CA ASN A 127 -14.39 5.11 -13.89
C ASN A 127 -15.39 3.98 -13.68
N PRO A 128 -15.11 3.03 -12.77
CA PRO A 128 -16.06 1.97 -12.45
C PRO A 128 -17.27 2.60 -11.75
N ILE A 129 -18.48 2.29 -12.24
CA ILE A 129 -19.69 2.86 -11.66
C ILE A 129 -20.12 1.99 -10.48
N PRO A 130 -20.16 2.53 -9.24
CA PRO A 130 -20.61 1.77 -8.08
C PRO A 130 -22.09 1.41 -8.20
N ASN A 131 -22.45 0.25 -7.66
CA ASN A 131 -23.85 -0.17 -7.61
C ASN A 131 -24.65 0.74 -6.65
N GLN A 132 -25.97 0.79 -6.80
CA GLN A 132 -26.86 1.65 -6.01
C GLN A 132 -26.61 1.56 -4.49
N THR A 133 -26.53 0.34 -3.94
CA THR A 133 -26.27 0.13 -2.50
C THR A 133 -24.93 0.74 -2.05
N LYS A 134 -23.92 0.70 -2.92
CA LYS A 134 -22.59 1.24 -2.64
C LYS A 134 -22.62 2.77 -2.71
N LEU A 135 -23.35 3.35 -3.67
CA LEU A 135 -23.57 4.80 -3.75
C LEU A 135 -24.33 5.34 -2.53
N LYS A 136 -25.40 4.67 -2.11
CA LYS A 136 -26.17 5.05 -0.91
C LYS A 136 -25.28 5.13 0.32
N ARG A 137 -24.52 4.06 0.60
CA ARG A 137 -23.56 4.01 1.72
C ARG A 137 -22.46 5.07 1.64
N LEU A 138 -22.01 5.42 0.44
CA LEU A 138 -20.97 6.43 0.25
C LEU A 138 -21.52 7.84 0.50
N TYR A 139 -22.73 8.11 0.03
CA TYR A 139 -23.41 9.38 0.22
C TYR A 139 -23.74 9.64 1.71
N GLU A 140 -24.27 8.63 2.40
CA GLU A 140 -24.48 8.62 3.86
C GLU A 140 -23.20 8.96 4.61
N LYS A 141 -22.08 8.31 4.27
CA LYS A 141 -20.77 8.55 4.90
C LYS A 141 -20.20 9.93 4.62
N SER A 142 -20.61 10.57 3.53
CA SER A 142 -20.18 11.93 3.18
C SER A 142 -21.01 13.05 3.83
N GLY A 143 -22.01 12.69 4.66
CA GLY A 143 -22.88 13.65 5.34
C GLY A 143 -23.95 14.29 4.45
N GLY A 144 -24.30 13.64 3.33
CA GLY A 144 -25.36 14.11 2.45
C GLY A 144 -26.74 13.98 3.11
N ASP A 145 -27.59 14.98 2.93
CA ASP A 145 -28.96 14.96 3.44
C ASP A 145 -29.79 13.90 2.71
N MET A 146 -30.19 12.86 3.44
CA MET A 146 -30.91 11.70 2.90
C MET A 146 -32.42 11.93 2.84
N SER A 147 -32.92 13.06 3.37
CA SER A 147 -34.35 13.37 3.45
C SER A 147 -35.03 13.50 2.07
N ARG A 148 -34.25 13.81 1.02
CA ARG A 148 -34.73 13.87 -0.38
C ARG A 148 -34.56 12.54 -1.14
N CYS A 149 -33.86 11.58 -0.54
CA CYS A 149 -33.31 10.41 -1.20
C CYS A 149 -34.12 9.13 -0.98
N ASP A 150 -34.84 8.99 0.14
CA ASP A 150 -35.60 7.77 0.43
C ASP A 150 -36.71 7.48 -0.60
N TYR A 151 -37.23 8.51 -1.29
CA TYR A 151 -38.13 8.34 -2.44
C TYR A 151 -37.42 8.00 -3.76
N PHE A 152 -36.14 8.35 -3.89
CA PHE A 152 -35.35 8.23 -5.13
C PHE A 152 -34.59 6.91 -5.27
N PHE A 153 -34.35 6.21 -4.17
CA PHE A 153 -33.67 4.92 -4.18
C PHE A 153 -34.59 3.76 -4.56
N ASP A 154 -35.87 3.80 -4.18
CA ASP A 154 -36.75 2.61 -4.26
C ASP A 154 -37.90 2.74 -5.29
N SER A 155 -37.91 3.80 -6.10
CA SER A 155 -38.90 3.95 -7.17
C SER A 155 -38.60 2.99 -8.35
N ASN A 156 -39.43 1.96 -8.46
CA ASN A 156 -39.47 0.93 -9.53
C ASN A 156 -39.58 1.56 -10.94
#